data_AF-A0A822DD22-F1
#
_entry.id   AF-A0A822DD22-F1
#
_cell.length_a   1.000
_cell.length_b   1.000
_cell.length_c   1.000
_cell.angle_alpha   90.00
_cell.angle_beta   90.00
_cell.angle_gamma   90.00
#
_symmetry.space_group_name_H-M   'P 1'
#
loop_
_entity.id
_entity.type
_entity.pdbx_description
1 polymer ?
#
loop_
_entity_poly.entity_id
_entity_poly.type
_entity_poly.pdbx_seq_one_letter_code
_entity_poly.pdbx_strand_id
1 'polypeptide(L)'
;DWQPSRDDLRCLSIQAYKLRDRDLRFECLHISKSIAEEMFAYDRFKLAQIPHMLRLISPDDNQARLTVYRMGDCHVDITRGPLISSTKQIGRFEFSAIHNIDVPSYGEQLQRVQALSIPNQLHLHYWTFDYLLERAKTKNRASLPSLPRIKTSENNTEQVQ
;
A
#
# COMPACT_ATOMS: atom_id res chain seq x y z
N ASP A 1 22.93 -4.85 6.28
CA ASP A 1 22.23 -5.08 5.00
C ASP A 1 21.57 -6.45 4.98
N TRP A 2 20.33 -6.54 5.44
CA TRP A 2 19.56 -7.79 5.35
C TRP A 2 18.94 -7.92 3.96
N GLN A 3 19.07 -9.10 3.36
CA GLN A 3 18.43 -9.46 2.10
C GLN A 3 17.56 -10.69 2.35
N PRO A 4 16.29 -10.70 1.92
CA PRO A 4 15.41 -11.84 2.16
C PRO A 4 15.93 -13.07 1.41
N SER A 5 15.96 -14.20 2.08
CA SER A 5 16.17 -15.48 1.41
C SER A 5 14.92 -15.90 0.63
N ARG A 6 15.07 -16.84 -0.30
CA ARG A 6 13.93 -17.42 -1.01
C ARG A 6 12.95 -18.09 -0.05
N ASP A 7 13.47 -18.70 1.01
CA ASP A 7 12.64 -19.36 2.03
C ASP A 7 11.86 -18.34 2.85
N ASP A 8 12.41 -17.16 3.14
CA ASP A 8 11.69 -16.07 3.80
C ASP A 8 10.50 -15.59 2.95
N LEU A 9 10.72 -15.37 1.66
CA LEU A 9 9.65 -14.96 0.73
C LEU A 9 8.56 -16.04 0.61
N ARG A 10 8.96 -17.32 0.63
CA ARG A 10 8.02 -18.44 0.63
C ARG A 10 7.22 -18.49 1.94
N CYS A 11 7.85 -18.26 3.08
CA CYS A 11 7.19 -18.20 4.39
C CYS A 11 6.17 -17.06 4.45
N LEU A 12 6.51 -15.89 3.89
CA LEU A 12 5.57 -14.78 3.76
C LEU A 12 4.40 -15.15 2.84
N SER A 13 4.66 -15.84 1.73
CA SER A 13 3.63 -16.26 0.77
C SER A 13 2.61 -17.23 1.41
N ILE A 14 3.08 -18.10 2.30
CA ILE A 14 2.22 -19.01 3.07
C ILE A 14 1.21 -18.23 3.94
N GLN A 15 1.56 -17.05 4.46
CA GLN A 15 0.63 -16.24 5.24
C GLN A 15 -0.54 -15.73 4.39
N ALA A 16 -0.30 -15.41 3.12
CA ALA A 16 -1.37 -15.02 2.20
C ALA A 16 -2.38 -16.16 1.99
N TYR A 17 -1.91 -17.41 1.88
CA TYR A 17 -2.79 -18.57 1.80
C TYR A 17 -3.62 -18.77 3.08
N LYS A 18 -3.01 -18.58 4.25
CA LYS A 18 -3.75 -18.61 5.53
C LYS A 18 -4.85 -17.54 5.60
N LEU A 19 -4.60 -16.34 5.06
CA LEU A 19 -5.60 -15.27 5.00
C LEU A 19 -6.71 -15.57 4.00
N ARG A 20 -6.38 -16.19 2.87
CA ARG A 20 -7.35 -16.66 1.88
C ARG A 20 -8.28 -17.71 2.48
N ASP A 21 -7.73 -18.69 3.19
CA ASP A 21 -8.51 -19.81 3.75
C ASP A 21 -9.47 -19.37 4.87
N ARG A 22 -9.24 -18.20 5.48
CA ARG A 22 -10.14 -17.56 6.46
C ARG A 22 -11.34 -16.84 5.84
N ASP A 23 -11.36 -16.61 4.52
CA ASP A 23 -12.46 -15.94 3.80
C ASP A 23 -12.90 -14.62 4.44
N LEU A 24 -11.95 -13.71 4.67
CA LEU A 24 -12.21 -12.41 5.25
C LEU A 24 -12.81 -11.48 4.21
N ARG A 25 -13.89 -10.77 4.57
CA ARG A 25 -14.52 -9.77 3.71
C ARG A 25 -13.82 -8.41 3.86
N PHE A 26 -13.72 -7.69 2.75
CA PHE A 26 -13.25 -6.30 2.75
C PHE A 26 -14.44 -5.37 2.95
N GLU A 27 -14.45 -4.64 4.05
CA GLU A 27 -15.50 -3.69 4.40
C GLU A 27 -15.06 -2.27 4.04
N CYS A 28 -15.91 -1.57 3.31
CA CYS A 28 -15.69 -0.18 2.93
C CYS A 28 -16.30 0.75 3.98
N LEU A 29 -15.46 1.56 4.63
CA LEU A 29 -15.85 2.52 5.65
C LEU A 29 -15.59 3.93 5.12
N HIS A 30 -16.55 4.82 5.31
CA HIS A 30 -16.41 6.24 4.99
C HIS A 30 -16.27 7.04 6.28
N ILE A 31 -15.07 7.53 6.55
CA ILE A 31 -14.73 8.20 7.81
C ILE A 31 -14.38 9.67 7.57
N SER A 32 -14.50 10.49 8.61
CA SER A 32 -14.05 11.88 8.59
C SER A 32 -12.53 11.96 8.72
N LYS A 33 -11.95 13.09 8.30
CA LYS A 33 -10.51 13.38 8.40
C LYS A 33 -9.98 13.21 9.83
N SER A 34 -10.69 13.77 10.81
CA SER A 34 -10.28 13.72 12.23
C SER A 34 -10.17 12.28 12.76
N ILE A 35 -11.14 11.41 12.42
CA ILE A 35 -11.09 10.00 12.83
C ILE A 35 -9.96 9.26 12.10
N ALA A 36 -9.71 9.59 10.83
CA ALA A 36 -8.61 8.99 10.07
C ALA A 36 -7.24 9.36 10.68
N GLU A 37 -7.05 10.62 11.06
CA GLU A 37 -5.82 11.11 11.70
C GLU A 37 -5.59 10.43 13.06
N GLU A 38 -6.65 10.22 13.85
CA GLU A 38 -6.57 9.47 15.11
C GLU A 38 -6.23 7.99 14.88
N MET A 39 -6.89 7.35 13.92
CA MET A 39 -6.71 5.93 13.61
C MET A 39 -5.30 5.62 13.11
N PHE A 40 -4.71 6.50 12.29
CA PHE A 40 -3.37 6.32 11.72
C PHE A 40 -2.28 7.10 12.46
N ALA A 41 -2.54 7.57 13.69
CA ALA A 41 -1.60 8.37 14.48
C ALA A 41 -0.20 7.73 14.63
N TYR A 42 -0.13 6.39 14.57
CA TYR A 42 1.10 5.63 14.72
C TYR A 42 1.98 5.58 13.45
N ASP A 43 1.44 5.90 12.26
CA ASP A 43 2.13 5.78 10.98
C ASP A 43 2.28 7.14 10.29
N ARG A 44 3.48 7.73 10.41
CA ARG A 44 3.83 9.03 9.80
C ARG A 44 3.59 9.07 8.29
N PHE A 45 3.75 7.95 7.59
CA PHE A 45 3.62 7.91 6.14
C PHE A 45 2.16 7.96 5.71
N LYS A 46 1.29 7.22 6.40
CA LYS A 46 -0.16 7.27 6.15
C LYS A 46 -0.76 8.61 6.53
N LEU A 47 -0.34 9.19 7.65
CA LEU A 47 -0.77 10.54 8.05
C LEU A 47 -0.46 11.60 6.99
N ALA A 48 0.75 11.57 6.43
CA ALA A 48 1.14 12.51 5.38
C ALA A 48 0.34 12.31 4.07
N GLN A 49 -0.20 11.11 3.83
CA GLN A 49 -1.00 10.78 2.65
C GLN A 49 -2.46 11.24 2.76
N ILE A 50 -3.03 11.31 3.98
CA ILE A 50 -4.44 11.64 4.22
C ILE A 50 -4.87 12.96 3.54
N PRO A 51 -4.18 14.10 3.73
CA PRO A 51 -4.57 15.36 3.10
C PRO A 51 -4.57 15.30 1.57
N HIS A 52 -3.61 14.58 0.99
CA HIS A 52 -3.51 14.43 -0.45
C HIS A 52 -4.63 13.53 -1.02
N MET A 53 -5.10 12.54 -0.26
CA MET A 53 -6.23 11.71 -0.69
C MET A 53 -7.56 12.44 -0.60
N LEU A 54 -7.78 13.23 0.43
CA LEU A 54 -9.00 14.04 0.57
C LEU A 54 -9.15 15.03 -0.58
N ARG A 55 -8.08 15.75 -0.93
CA ARG A 55 -8.05 16.68 -2.07
C ARG A 55 -8.42 16.06 -3.42
N LEU A 56 -8.19 14.76 -3.61
CA LEU A 56 -8.57 14.09 -4.85
C LEU A 56 -10.05 13.68 -4.89
N ILE A 57 -10.69 13.54 -3.74
CA ILE A 57 -12.10 13.11 -3.64
C ILE A 57 -13.01 14.33 -3.72
N SER A 58 -12.67 15.41 -3.00
CA SER A 58 -13.43 16.65 -3.00
C SER A 58 -12.50 17.84 -2.83
N PRO A 59 -12.72 18.95 -3.55
CA PRO A 59 -12.01 20.21 -3.31
C PRO A 59 -12.40 20.85 -1.97
N ASP A 60 -13.58 20.53 -1.41
CA ASP A 60 -14.03 21.02 -0.11
C ASP A 60 -13.65 20.05 1.02
N ASP A 61 -12.66 20.43 1.84
CA ASP A 61 -12.04 19.62 2.89
C ASP A 61 -13.00 19.28 4.05
N ASN A 62 -14.10 20.05 4.22
CA ASN A 62 -15.02 19.91 5.36
C ASN A 62 -16.13 18.86 5.18
N GLN A 63 -16.43 18.43 3.95
CA GLN A 63 -17.42 17.38 3.68
C GLN A 63 -16.80 16.11 3.07
N ALA A 64 -15.50 16.14 2.77
CA ALA A 64 -14.78 15.02 2.19
C ALA A 64 -14.72 13.85 3.19
N ARG A 65 -15.33 12.72 2.82
CA ARG A 65 -15.19 11.45 3.56
C ARG A 65 -14.07 10.63 2.93
N LEU A 66 -13.15 10.17 3.76
CA LEU A 66 -12.07 9.29 3.34
C LEU A 66 -12.60 7.85 3.28
N THR A 67 -12.36 7.18 2.16
CA THR A 67 -12.64 5.75 2.02
C THR A 67 -11.50 4.93 2.61
N VAL A 68 -11.83 4.12 3.61
CA VAL A 68 -10.91 3.24 4.31
C VAL A 68 -11.46 1.82 4.23
N TYR A 69 -10.57 0.85 4.10
CA TYR A 69 -10.94 -0.55 4.01
C TYR A 69 -10.52 -1.30 5.26
N ARG A 70 -11.47 -1.99 5.88
CA ARG A 70 -11.23 -2.91 6.99
C ARG A 70 -11.21 -4.34 6.45
N MET A 71 -10.20 -5.11 6.84
CA MET A 71 -10.09 -6.53 6.56
C MET A 71 -10.06 -7.30 7.88
N GLY A 72 -11.14 -8.02 8.18
CA GLY A 72 -11.30 -8.73 9.45
C GLY A 72 -11.27 -7.77 10.65
N ASP A 73 -10.76 -8.22 11.79
CA ASP A 73 -10.89 -7.45 13.05
C ASP A 73 -9.74 -6.50 13.37
N CYS A 74 -8.56 -6.70 12.78
CA CYS A 74 -7.35 -6.01 13.22
C CYS A 74 -6.65 -5.18 12.13
N HIS A 75 -7.07 -5.28 10.86
CA HIS A 75 -6.37 -4.62 9.78
C HIS A 75 -7.24 -3.57 9.10
N VAL A 76 -6.74 -2.34 9.07
CA VAL A 76 -7.38 -1.20 8.43
C VAL A 76 -6.35 -0.49 7.56
N ASP A 77 -6.71 -0.22 6.31
CA ASP A 77 -5.81 0.45 5.37
C ASP A 77 -6.55 1.43 4.45
N ILE A 78 -5.81 2.42 3.94
CA ILE A 78 -6.35 3.41 3.03
C ILE A 78 -5.88 3.11 1.61
N THR A 79 -6.82 2.98 0.68
CA THR A 79 -6.51 2.70 -0.73
C THR A 79 -7.42 3.52 -1.62
N ARG A 80 -6.92 3.84 -2.82
CA ARG A 80 -7.69 4.51 -3.87
C ARG A 80 -8.37 3.49 -4.75
N GLY A 81 -9.65 3.72 -5.04
CA GLY A 81 -10.45 2.85 -5.90
C GLY A 81 -11.07 1.66 -5.15
N PRO A 82 -11.88 0.84 -5.85
CA PRO A 82 -12.56 -0.32 -5.28
C PRO A 82 -11.58 -1.47 -5.01
N LEU A 83 -11.83 -2.22 -3.94
CA LEU A 83 -11.12 -3.47 -3.63
C LEU A 83 -11.93 -4.70 -4.06
N ILE A 84 -11.26 -5.85 -4.10
CA ILE A 84 -11.91 -7.16 -4.19
C ILE A 84 -12.81 -7.38 -2.96
N SER A 85 -13.85 -8.21 -3.11
CA SER A 85 -14.89 -8.36 -2.08
C SER A 85 -14.48 -9.25 -0.90
N SER A 86 -13.67 -10.28 -1.16
CA SER A 86 -13.21 -11.25 -0.16
C SER A 86 -11.80 -11.74 -0.47
N THR A 87 -11.04 -12.10 0.57
CA THR A 87 -9.72 -12.72 0.44
C THR A 87 -9.75 -14.06 -0.31
N LYS A 88 -10.90 -14.75 -0.36
CA LYS A 88 -11.06 -16.00 -1.12
C LYS A 88 -10.96 -15.83 -2.64
N GLN A 89 -11.10 -14.60 -3.13
CA GLN A 89 -10.90 -14.29 -4.55
C GLN A 89 -9.41 -14.32 -4.94
N ILE A 90 -8.50 -14.29 -3.97
CA ILE A 90 -7.07 -14.48 -4.17
C ILE A 90 -6.82 -15.96 -4.49
N GLY A 91 -6.29 -16.26 -5.67
CA GLY A 91 -5.96 -17.61 -6.10
C GLY A 91 -4.54 -18.01 -5.74
N ARG A 92 -3.67 -18.08 -6.74
CA ARG A 92 -2.22 -18.31 -6.53
C ARG A 92 -1.55 -17.00 -6.20
N PHE A 93 -0.78 -16.99 -5.11
CA PHE A 93 -0.06 -15.81 -4.62
C PHE A 93 1.37 -16.21 -4.24
N GLU A 94 2.35 -15.42 -4.69
CA GLU A 94 3.75 -15.60 -4.30
C GLU A 94 4.50 -14.26 -4.26
N PHE A 95 5.27 -14.05 -3.20
CA PHE A 95 6.23 -12.95 -3.12
C PHE A 95 7.41 -13.22 -4.03
N SER A 96 7.73 -12.25 -4.87
CA SER A 96 8.73 -12.38 -5.92
C SER A 96 10.10 -11.86 -5.47
N ALA A 97 10.15 -10.60 -5.02
CA ALA A 97 11.39 -9.94 -4.64
C ALA A 97 11.12 -8.75 -3.71
N ILE A 98 12.12 -8.39 -2.91
CA ILE A 98 12.15 -7.14 -2.15
C ILE A 98 13.33 -6.33 -2.66
N HIS A 99 13.09 -5.09 -3.04
CA HIS A 99 14.12 -4.20 -3.56
C HIS A 99 14.25 -2.98 -2.67
N ASN A 100 15.48 -2.64 -2.31
CA ASN A 100 15.76 -1.36 -1.67
C ASN A 100 15.58 -0.23 -2.71
N ILE A 101 14.89 0.82 -2.30
CA ILE A 101 14.65 2.02 -3.08
C ILE A 101 15.10 3.23 -2.26
N ASP A 102 16.00 4.02 -2.83
CA ASP A 102 16.40 5.29 -2.23
C ASP A 102 15.40 6.35 -2.64
N VAL A 103 14.75 6.95 -1.65
CA VAL A 103 13.79 8.02 -1.88
C VAL A 103 14.27 9.27 -1.13
N PRO A 104 14.90 10.24 -1.83
CA PRO A 104 15.45 11.43 -1.20
C PRO A 104 14.44 12.21 -0.36
N SER A 105 13.16 12.18 -0.74
CA SER A 105 12.08 12.88 -0.03
C SER A 105 11.78 12.34 1.37
N TYR A 106 12.12 11.08 1.66
CA TYR A 106 11.87 10.46 2.97
C TYR A 106 13.12 10.41 3.86
N GLY A 107 14.30 10.74 3.33
CA GLY A 107 15.57 10.69 4.07
C GLY A 107 16.05 9.29 4.47
N GLU A 108 15.32 8.23 4.09
CA GLU A 108 15.57 6.85 4.48
C GLU A 108 15.48 5.91 3.26
N GLN A 109 16.15 4.76 3.36
CA GLN A 109 16.02 3.68 2.37
C GLN A 109 14.69 2.96 2.59
N LEU A 110 13.80 2.98 1.61
CA LEU A 110 12.55 2.25 1.66
C LEU A 110 12.71 0.88 0.99
N GLN A 111 11.90 -0.10 1.41
CA GLN A 111 11.87 -1.41 0.78
C GLN A 111 10.60 -1.58 -0.03
N ARG A 112 10.74 -1.87 -1.33
CA ARG A 112 9.64 -2.19 -2.22
C ARG A 112 9.47 -3.71 -2.26
N VAL A 113 8.41 -4.18 -1.64
CA VAL A 113 7.99 -5.59 -1.72
C VAL A 113 7.16 -5.80 -2.98
N GLN A 114 7.51 -6.81 -3.78
CA GLN A 114 6.82 -7.16 -5.01
C GLN A 114 6.31 -8.61 -4.94
N ALA A 115 5.10 -8.82 -5.44
CA ALA A 115 4.45 -10.12 -5.46
C ALA A 115 3.63 -10.29 -6.75
N LEU A 116 3.35 -11.54 -7.08
CA LEU A 116 2.45 -11.93 -8.15
C LEU A 116 1.24 -12.63 -7.55
N SER A 117 0.06 -12.24 -8.01
CA SER A 117 -1.22 -12.86 -7.62
C SER A 117 -2.07 -13.12 -8.85
N ILE A 118 -2.73 -14.27 -8.85
CA ILE A 118 -3.69 -14.69 -9.88
C ILE A 118 -5.03 -14.92 -9.19
N PRO A 119 -6.13 -14.36 -9.71
CA PRO A 119 -7.45 -14.55 -9.12
C PRO A 119 -7.88 -16.01 -9.20
N ASN A 120 -8.67 -16.47 -8.22
CA ASN A 120 -9.09 -17.87 -8.13
C ASN A 120 -9.92 -18.34 -9.35
N GLN A 121 -10.59 -17.41 -10.04
CA GLN A 121 -11.36 -17.72 -11.24
C GLN A 121 -10.47 -18.03 -12.47
N LEU A 122 -9.21 -17.59 -12.46
CA LEU A 122 -8.28 -17.79 -13.58
C LEU A 122 -7.35 -18.96 -13.30
N HIS A 123 -7.57 -20.06 -14.00
CA HIS A 123 -6.69 -21.23 -13.94
C HIS A 123 -5.50 -21.02 -14.88
N LEU A 124 -4.30 -20.97 -14.31
CA LEU A 124 -3.04 -20.93 -15.05
C LEU A 124 -2.27 -22.23 -14.84
N HIS A 125 -1.63 -22.68 -15.91
CA HIS A 125 -0.68 -23.79 -15.84
C HIS A 125 0.52 -23.40 -14.97
N TYR A 126 1.11 -24.37 -14.25
CA TYR A 126 2.19 -24.10 -13.30
C TYR A 126 3.39 -23.43 -13.98
N TRP A 127 3.78 -23.91 -15.17
CA TRP A 127 4.89 -23.35 -15.93
C TRP A 127 4.67 -21.88 -16.32
N THR A 128 3.43 -21.50 -16.66
CA THR A 128 3.10 -20.11 -17.00
C THR A 128 3.19 -19.22 -15.77
N PHE A 129 2.76 -19.72 -14.61
CA PHE A 129 2.91 -19.00 -13.35
C PHE A 129 4.39 -18.77 -13.00
N ASP A 130 5.22 -19.81 -13.13
CA ASP A 130 6.66 -19.71 -12.87
C ASP A 130 7.33 -18.70 -13.81
N TYR A 131 6.96 -18.71 -15.10
CA TYR A 131 7.45 -17.74 -16.07
C TYR A 131 7.07 -16.30 -15.71
N LEU A 132 5.84 -16.06 -15.26
CA LEU A 132 5.40 -14.74 -14.80
C LEU A 132 6.12 -14.31 -13.51
N LEU A 133 6.39 -15.27 -12.61
CA LEU A 133 7.12 -15.02 -11.37
C LEU A 133 8.56 -14.58 -11.65
N GLU A 134 9.25 -15.23 -12.58
CA GLU A 134 10.60 -14.80 -12.99
C GLU A 134 10.61 -13.36 -13.51
N ARG A 135 9.58 -12.95 -14.28
CA ARG A 135 9.45 -11.56 -14.73
C ARG A 135 9.16 -10.60 -13.58
N ALA A 136 8.35 -11.03 -12.61
CA ALA A 136 8.00 -10.24 -11.44
C ALA A 136 9.20 -9.99 -10.50
N LYS A 137 10.32 -10.70 -10.64
CA LYS A 137 11.56 -10.45 -9.86
C LYS A 137 12.29 -9.20 -10.31
N THR A 138 11.98 -8.71 -11.52
CA THR A 138 12.56 -7.48 -12.03
C THR A 138 11.92 -6.27 -11.34
N LYS A 139 12.75 -5.38 -10.80
CA LYS A 139 12.29 -4.15 -10.13
C LYS A 139 11.35 -3.35 -11.02
N ASN A 140 10.13 -3.12 -10.55
CA ASN A 140 9.15 -2.33 -11.30
C ASN A 140 9.59 -0.86 -11.38
N ARG A 141 9.52 -0.27 -12.59
CA ARG A 141 9.86 1.12 -12.91
C ARG A 141 8.77 2.14 -12.55
N ALA A 142 7.69 1.70 -11.91
CA ALA A 142 6.66 2.61 -11.39
C ALA A 142 7.27 3.70 -10.52
N SER A 143 6.66 4.89 -10.57
CA SER A 143 7.12 6.10 -9.88
C SER A 143 7.48 5.80 -8.42
N LEU A 144 8.58 6.40 -7.98
CA LEU A 144 8.92 6.38 -6.56
C LEU A 144 7.85 7.17 -5.79
N PRO A 145 7.53 6.74 -4.56
CA PRO A 145 6.64 7.51 -3.71
C PRO A 145 7.31 8.85 -3.42
N SER A 146 6.60 9.96 -3.60
CA SER A 146 7.08 11.29 -3.19
C SER A 146 6.15 11.83 -2.12
N LEU A 147 6.71 12.42 -1.06
CA LEU A 147 5.92 13.26 -0.19
C LEU A 147 5.54 14.53 -0.94
N PRO A 148 4.31 15.03 -0.79
CA PRO A 148 4.03 16.41 -1.15
C PRO A 148 4.99 17.27 -0.31
N ARG A 149 5.85 18.03 -0.99
CA ARG A 149 6.74 18.99 -0.33
C ARG A 149 5.81 20.00 0.36
N ILE A 150 5.66 19.89 1.67
CA ILE A 150 5.04 20.93 2.48
C ILE A 150 5.90 22.16 2.22
N LYS A 151 5.35 23.17 1.56
CA LYS A 151 6.01 24.47 1.46
C LYS A 151 5.99 25.03 2.88
N THR A 152 7.06 24.80 3.64
CA THR A 152 7.30 25.57 4.85
C THR A 152 7.36 27.02 4.39
N SER A 153 6.35 27.80 4.77
CA SER A 153 6.34 29.25 4.61
C SER A 153 7.34 29.84 5.59
N GLU A 154 8.62 29.62 5.33
CA GLU A 154 9.72 30.36 5.94
C GLU A 154 10.31 31.22 4.83
N ASN A 155 10.19 32.54 5.04
CA ASN A 155 10.77 33.69 4.32
C ASN A 155 9.70 34.71 3.91
N ASN A 156 9.10 35.37 4.89
CA ASN A 156 8.50 36.71 4.75
C ASN A 156 8.90 37.56 5.96
N THR A 157 10.18 37.56 6.31
CA THR A 157 10.73 38.48 7.31
C THR A 157 12.14 38.84 6.91
N GLU A 158 12.29 39.60 5.82
CA GLU A 158 13.47 40.42 5.53
C GLU A 158 13.19 41.23 4.25
N GLN A 159 12.52 42.37 4.41
CA GLN A 159 12.65 43.58 3.58
C GLN A 159 11.68 44.66 4.09
N VAL A 160 11.99 45.19 5.29
CA VAL A 160 11.66 46.57 5.63
C VAL A 160 12.90 47.14 6.34
N GLN A 161 13.76 47.75 5.56
CA GLN A 161 14.68 48.82 5.97
C GLN A 161 15.03 49.64 4.74
#